data_AF-A0A351ZW19-F1
#
_entry.id   AF-A0A351ZW19-F1
#
_cell.length_a   1.000
_cell.length_b   1.000
_cell.length_c   1.000
_cell.angle_alpha   90.00
_cell.angle_beta   90.00
_cell.angle_gamma   90.00
#
_symmetry.space_group_name_H-M   'P 1'
#
loop_
_entity.id
_entity.type
_entity.pdbx_description
1 polymer ?
#
loop_
_entity_poly.entity_id
_entity_poly.type
_entity_poly.pdbx_seq_one_letter_code
_entity_poly.pdbx_strand_id
1 'polypeptide(L)'
;MDFLQPLVSFLIVIGVLVFVHELGHFLAAIWTGMRADVFALGMGPRVLGWNRLTGFTFGKLPDDLELGEHTDYRLCAFPIGGYVKIIGMIDESFDTGFTDRAPEPYEFRSKGALAKTLVLSAGVLMNFLLAIGVFASLTLWFGHEEMATTRIGWVDPASPLARSGVVAGDRVLAIDG
;
A
#
# COMPACT_ATOMS: atom_id res chain seq x y z
N MET A 1 -0.89 27.33 9.36
CA MET A 1 -0.89 25.91 8.92
C MET A 1 0.41 25.74 8.18
N ASP A 2 1.45 25.44 8.95
CA ASP A 2 2.84 25.58 8.54
C ASP A 2 3.25 24.39 7.68
N PHE A 3 4.06 24.64 6.65
CA PHE A 3 4.54 23.68 5.64
C PHE A 3 4.96 22.30 6.21
N LEU A 4 5.40 22.25 7.46
CA LEU A 4 5.75 21.03 8.19
C LEU A 4 4.59 20.03 8.31
N GLN A 5 3.37 20.49 8.57
CA GLN A 5 2.22 19.59 8.73
C GLN A 5 1.91 18.79 7.45
N PRO A 6 1.66 19.41 6.28
CA PRO A 6 1.39 18.65 5.06
C PRO A 6 2.59 17.80 4.63
N LEU A 7 3.83 18.23 4.90
CA LEU A 7 5.02 17.44 4.62
C LEU A 7 5.06 16.15 5.45
N VAL A 8 4.85 16.25 6.77
CA VAL A 8 4.83 15.08 7.65
C VAL A 8 3.67 14.16 7.30
N SER A 9 2.46 14.70 7.07
CA SER A 9 1.31 13.91 6.64
C SER A 9 1.58 13.19 5.31
N PHE A 10 2.18 13.87 4.33
CA PHE A 10 2.56 13.27 3.05
C PHE A 10 3.54 12.10 3.23
N LEU A 11 4.59 12.29 4.02
CA LEU A 11 5.59 11.24 4.29
C LEU A 11 4.97 10.02 4.99
N ILE A 12 4.07 10.24 5.95
CA ILE A 12 3.36 9.15 6.63
C ILE A 12 2.47 8.39 5.65
N VAL A 13 1.64 9.10 4.86
CA VAL A 13 0.73 8.46 3.91
C VAL A 13 1.50 7.67 2.86
N ILE A 14 2.54 8.26 2.25
CA ILE A 14 3.38 7.53 1.29
C ILE A 14 4.10 6.35 1.95
N GLY A 15 4.61 6.51 3.17
CA GLY A 15 5.26 5.44 3.91
C GLY A 15 4.34 4.24 4.12
N VAL A 16 3.09 4.48 4.52
CA VAL A 16 2.08 3.42 4.70
C VAL A 16 1.71 2.78 3.35
N LEU A 17 1.49 3.58 2.31
CA LEU A 17 1.13 3.06 0.98
C LEU A 17 2.22 2.19 0.38
N VAL A 18 3.48 2.61 0.50
CA VAL A 18 4.63 1.81 0.04
C VAL A 18 4.76 0.56 0.89
N PHE A 19 4.71 0.68 2.23
CA PHE A 19 4.84 -0.48 3.11
C PHE A 19 3.82 -1.56 2.79
N VAL A 20 2.55 -1.19 2.61
CA VAL A 20 1.48 -2.15 2.30
C VAL A 20 1.63 -2.71 0.88
N HIS A 21 2.11 -1.90 -0.07
CA HIS A 21 2.43 -2.36 -1.43
C HIS A 21 3.52 -3.45 -1.42
N GLU A 22 4.66 -3.16 -0.79
CA GLU A 22 5.77 -4.12 -0.67
C GLU A 22 5.34 -5.36 0.11
N LEU A 23 4.52 -5.18 1.16
CA LEU A 23 3.96 -6.29 1.92
C LEU A 23 3.15 -7.23 1.03
N GLY A 24 2.43 -6.71 0.05
CA GLY A 24 1.71 -7.53 -0.93
C GLY A 24 2.64 -8.41 -1.76
N HIS A 25 3.68 -7.84 -2.35
CA HIS A 25 4.69 -8.60 -3.09
C HIS A 25 5.34 -9.68 -2.21
N PHE A 26 5.75 -9.30 -0.99
CA PHE A 26 6.37 -10.20 -0.03
C PHE A 26 5.45 -11.36 0.35
N LEU A 27 4.21 -11.09 0.79
CA LEU A 27 3.28 -12.13 1.21
C LEU A 27 2.94 -13.08 0.05
N ALA A 28 2.73 -12.55 -1.16
CA ALA A 28 2.48 -13.38 -2.34
C ALA A 28 3.68 -14.26 -2.71
N ALA A 29 4.91 -13.75 -2.56
CA ALA A 29 6.13 -14.52 -2.79
C ALA A 29 6.21 -15.70 -1.80
N ILE A 30 6.03 -15.44 -0.50
CA ILE A 30 6.05 -16.48 0.54
C ILE A 30 4.94 -17.51 0.30
N TRP A 31 3.71 -17.08 -0.02
CA TRP A 31 2.58 -17.98 -0.28
C TRP A 31 2.77 -18.86 -1.53
N THR A 32 3.49 -18.38 -2.54
CA THR A 32 3.81 -19.18 -3.74
C THR A 32 5.06 -20.04 -3.55
N GLY A 33 5.63 -20.05 -2.34
CA GLY A 33 6.83 -20.80 -1.98
C GLY A 33 8.09 -20.25 -2.62
N MET A 34 8.12 -18.96 -2.92
CA MET A 34 9.33 -18.22 -3.29
C MET A 34 10.00 -17.68 -2.03
N ARG A 35 11.28 -17.32 -2.15
CA ARG A 35 12.04 -16.66 -1.07
C ARG A 35 12.30 -15.20 -1.40
N ALA A 36 12.35 -14.37 -0.36
CA ALA A 36 12.71 -12.98 -0.45
C ALA A 36 13.80 -12.66 0.58
N ASP A 37 14.96 -12.21 0.11
CA ASP A 37 16.13 -11.91 0.94
C ASP A 37 15.97 -10.56 1.64
N VAL A 38 15.28 -9.63 1.01
CA VAL A 38 15.16 -8.25 1.49
C VAL A 38 13.73 -7.79 1.44
N PHE A 39 13.29 -7.17 2.53
CA PHE A 39 12.09 -6.34 2.58
C PHE A 39 12.53 -4.94 2.98
N ALA A 40 12.52 -4.00 2.04
CA ALA A 40 13.03 -2.65 2.24
C ALA A 40 11.92 -1.60 2.18
N LEU A 41 11.89 -0.74 3.20
CA LEU A 41 11.12 0.50 3.17
C LEU A 41 12.08 1.66 2.89
N GLY A 42 11.84 2.40 1.82
CA GLY A 42 12.76 3.41 1.30
C GLY A 42 13.81 2.85 0.34
N MET A 43 14.61 3.77 -0.20
CA MET A 43 15.67 3.50 -1.17
C MET A 43 17.04 3.95 -0.66
N GLY A 44 18.10 3.42 -1.28
CA GLY A 44 19.49 3.77 -0.98
C GLY A 44 20.10 2.96 0.18
N PRO A 45 21.09 3.52 0.90
CA PRO A 45 21.81 2.77 1.92
C PRO A 45 20.90 2.39 3.09
N ARG A 46 21.07 1.14 3.56
CA ARG A 46 20.43 0.63 4.78
C ARG A 46 20.86 1.47 5.98
N VAL A 47 19.89 2.05 6.68
CA VAL A 47 20.11 2.83 7.90
C VAL A 47 19.95 1.94 9.12
N LEU A 48 18.85 1.19 9.17
CA LEU A 48 18.54 0.25 10.23
C LEU A 48 17.86 -0.97 9.62
N GLY A 49 17.96 -2.09 10.30
CA GLY A 49 17.17 -3.25 9.95
C GLY A 49 17.31 -4.37 10.95
N TRP A 50 16.50 -5.39 10.70
CA TRP A 50 16.41 -6.56 11.53
C TRP A 50 16.36 -7.80 10.65
N ASN A 51 17.16 -8.79 11.02
CA ASN A 51 17.06 -10.13 10.46
C ASN A 51 17.26 -11.17 11.56
N ARG A 52 16.89 -12.42 11.26
CA ARG A 52 16.92 -13.51 12.24
C ARG A 52 18.33 -13.94 12.65
N LEU A 53 19.36 -13.66 11.84
CA LEU A 53 20.74 -14.11 12.08
C LEU A 53 21.52 -13.13 12.98
N THR A 54 21.48 -11.85 12.63
CA THR A 54 22.26 -10.79 13.28
C THR A 54 21.43 -9.95 14.25
N GLY A 55 20.12 -10.16 14.29
CA GLY A 55 19.21 -9.37 15.10
C GLY A 55 19.07 -7.95 14.55
N PHE A 56 18.98 -6.97 15.47
CA PHE A 56 18.83 -5.56 15.12
C PHE A 56 20.20 -4.92 14.89
N THR A 57 20.41 -4.37 13.70
CA THR A 57 21.69 -3.79 13.30
C THR A 57 21.50 -2.44 12.61
N PHE A 58 22.48 -1.56 12.79
CA PHE A 58 22.56 -0.27 12.11
C PHE A 58 23.57 -0.31 10.97
N GLY A 59 23.31 0.45 9.90
CA GLY A 59 24.20 0.55 8.75
C GLY A 59 24.16 -0.67 7.84
N LYS A 60 25.23 -0.84 7.05
CA LYS A 60 25.35 -1.93 6.07
C LYS A 60 25.54 -3.28 6.78
N LEU A 61 24.94 -4.33 6.20
CA LEU A 61 25.28 -5.71 6.52
C LEU A 61 26.68 -6.05 5.97
N PRO A 62 27.38 -7.03 6.54
CA PRO A 62 28.58 -7.61 5.92
C PRO A 62 28.26 -8.13 4.51
N ASP A 63 29.15 -7.89 3.55
CA ASP A 63 28.93 -8.26 2.14
C ASP A 63 28.95 -9.78 1.92
N ASP A 64 29.57 -10.53 2.84
CA ASP A 64 29.67 -11.99 2.87
C ASP A 64 28.53 -12.67 3.63
N LEU A 65 27.57 -11.89 4.16
CA LEU A 65 26.47 -12.44 4.94
C LEU A 65 25.39 -13.04 4.05
N GLU A 66 25.36 -14.38 3.99
CA GLU A 66 24.26 -15.12 3.37
C GLU A 66 23.07 -15.21 4.32
N LEU A 67 21.96 -14.56 3.94
CA LEU A 67 20.72 -14.57 4.72
C LEU A 67 19.98 -15.92 4.65
N GLY A 68 20.24 -16.72 3.60
CA GLY A 68 19.67 -18.05 3.41
C GLY A 68 18.15 -18.03 3.31
N GLU A 69 17.46 -18.57 4.31
CA GLU A 69 16.00 -18.61 4.38
C GLU A 69 15.38 -17.40 5.09
N HIS A 70 16.21 -16.47 5.54
CA HIS A 70 15.77 -15.34 6.36
C HIS A 70 15.69 -14.07 5.54
N THR A 71 14.72 -13.23 5.86
CA THR A 71 14.56 -11.92 5.26
C THR A 71 15.21 -10.85 6.12
N ASP A 72 15.96 -9.95 5.51
CA ASP A 72 16.40 -8.71 6.14
C ASP A 72 15.36 -7.62 5.94
N TYR A 73 14.67 -7.29 7.03
CA TYR A 73 13.71 -6.19 7.09
C TYR A 73 14.48 -4.91 7.35
N ARG A 74 14.54 -4.01 6.38
CA ARG A 74 15.38 -2.81 6.44
C ARG A 74 14.62 -1.54 6.16
N LEU A 75 15.08 -0.46 6.78
CA LEU A 75 14.71 0.90 6.45
C LEU A 75 15.93 1.59 5.83
N CYS A 76 15.71 2.21 4.68
CA CYS A 76 16.74 2.88 3.90
C CYS A 76 16.71 4.40 4.12
N ALA A 77 17.79 5.08 3.74
CA ALA A 77 17.98 6.50 4.02
C ALA A 77 16.96 7.41 3.32
N PHE A 78 16.54 7.07 2.10
CA PHE A 78 15.57 7.87 1.35
C PHE A 78 14.17 7.31 1.55
N PRO A 79 13.21 8.08 2.09
CA PRO A 79 11.84 7.62 2.35
C PRO A 79 10.97 7.62 1.09
N ILE A 80 11.58 7.32 -0.06
CA ILE A 80 10.95 7.35 -1.38
C ILE A 80 10.95 5.92 -1.90
N GLY A 81 9.76 5.34 -2.06
CA GLY A 81 9.61 3.97 -2.55
C GLY A 81 10.03 2.92 -1.52
N GLY A 82 10.14 1.69 -1.99
CA GLY A 82 10.53 0.49 -1.25
C GLY A 82 10.77 -0.63 -2.27
N TYR A 83 11.25 -1.77 -1.81
CA TYR A 83 11.40 -2.94 -2.69
C TYR A 83 11.45 -4.24 -1.89
N VAL A 84 11.03 -5.33 -2.53
CA VAL A 84 11.19 -6.69 -2.05
C VAL A 84 12.12 -7.45 -2.99
N LYS A 85 13.30 -7.84 -2.50
CA LYS A 85 14.25 -8.62 -3.30
C LYS A 85 13.82 -10.08 -3.33
N ILE A 86 13.18 -10.51 -4.42
CA ILE A 86 12.73 -11.90 -4.59
C ILE A 86 13.81 -12.69 -5.34
N ILE A 87 14.21 -13.85 -4.80
CA ILE A 87 15.30 -14.63 -5.39
C ILE A 87 14.93 -15.08 -6.82
N GLY A 88 15.83 -14.85 -7.77
CA GLY A 88 15.63 -15.23 -9.17
C GLY A 88 14.69 -14.31 -9.94
N MET A 89 14.32 -13.15 -9.40
CA MET A 89 13.65 -12.07 -10.11
C MET A 89 14.67 -10.96 -10.42
N ILE A 90 14.65 -10.43 -11.66
CA ILE A 90 15.32 -9.17 -11.96
C ILE A 90 14.30 -8.08 -11.63
N ASP A 91 14.48 -7.44 -10.48
CA ASP A 91 13.61 -6.41 -9.93
C ASP A 91 14.39 -5.10 -9.68
N GLU A 92 13.85 -4.22 -8.85
CA GLU A 92 14.46 -2.94 -8.46
C GLU A 92 15.83 -3.09 -7.77
N SER A 93 16.19 -4.30 -7.34
CA SER A 93 17.51 -4.63 -6.80
C SER A 93 18.58 -4.94 -7.87
N PHE A 94 18.19 -5.06 -9.15
CA PHE A 94 19.06 -5.35 -10.29
C PHE A 94 20.00 -6.56 -10.09
N ASP A 95 19.54 -7.59 -9.38
CA ASP A 95 20.33 -8.82 -9.20
C ASP A 95 20.30 -9.69 -10.47
N THR A 96 21.48 -10.00 -11.01
CA THR A 96 21.64 -10.88 -12.19
C THR A 96 22.48 -12.12 -11.92
N GLY A 97 22.92 -12.35 -10.67
CA GLY A 97 23.88 -13.41 -10.31
C GLY A 97 23.35 -14.84 -10.48
N PHE A 98 22.03 -15.01 -10.64
CA PHE A 98 21.36 -16.31 -10.81
C PHE A 98 21.22 -16.75 -12.27
N THR A 99 21.68 -15.97 -13.24
CA THR A 99 21.39 -16.22 -14.67
C THR A 99 22.08 -17.49 -15.19
N ASP A 100 23.26 -17.82 -14.67
CA ASP A 100 24.13 -18.89 -15.17
C ASP A 100 23.88 -20.27 -14.55
N ARG A 101 22.94 -20.38 -13.60
CA ARG A 101 22.62 -21.64 -12.89
C ARG A 101 21.21 -22.13 -13.20
N ALA A 102 20.99 -23.43 -12.96
CA ALA A 102 19.67 -24.03 -13.08
C ALA A 102 18.70 -23.39 -12.06
N PRO A 103 17.43 -23.12 -12.43
CA PRO A 103 16.48 -22.48 -11.53
C PRO A 103 16.20 -23.34 -10.31
N GLU A 104 16.35 -22.77 -9.12
CA GLU A 104 16.03 -23.46 -7.87
C GLU A 104 14.52 -23.39 -7.55
N PRO A 105 13.94 -24.37 -6.83
CA PRO A 105 12.48 -24.45 -6.61
C PRO A 105 11.85 -23.26 -5.88
N TYR A 106 12.66 -22.48 -5.16
CA TYR A 106 12.25 -21.28 -4.42
C TYR A 106 12.51 -19.98 -5.18
N GLU A 107 13.07 -20.05 -6.39
CA GLU A 107 13.28 -18.88 -7.24
C GLU A 107 11.99 -18.50 -7.98
N PHE A 108 11.83 -17.22 -8.26
CA PHE A 108 10.75 -16.71 -9.11
C PHE A 108 10.74 -17.43 -10.47
N ARG A 109 11.90 -17.65 -11.09
CA ARG A 109 12.03 -18.29 -12.41
C ARG A 109 11.47 -19.70 -12.49
N SER A 110 11.53 -20.49 -11.42
CA SER A 110 11.05 -21.88 -11.40
C SER A 110 9.53 -22.01 -11.26
N LYS A 111 8.82 -20.92 -10.90
CA LYS A 111 7.36 -20.95 -10.70
C LYS A 111 6.57 -20.82 -12.00
N GLY A 112 5.35 -21.36 -11.97
CA GLY A 112 4.38 -21.23 -13.06
C GLY A 112 3.90 -19.79 -13.27
N ALA A 113 3.34 -19.52 -14.45
CA ALA A 113 2.91 -18.17 -14.84
C ALA A 113 1.91 -17.53 -13.87
N LEU A 114 0.96 -18.30 -13.33
CA LEU A 114 -0.04 -17.77 -12.39
C LEU A 114 0.59 -17.25 -11.09
N ALA A 115 1.56 -17.99 -10.54
CA ALA A 115 2.28 -17.55 -9.34
C ALA A 115 3.08 -16.28 -9.61
N LYS A 116 3.72 -16.19 -10.77
CA LYS A 116 4.47 -15.01 -11.20
C LYS A 116 3.55 -13.78 -11.33
N THR A 117 2.42 -13.93 -12.03
CA THR A 117 1.44 -12.86 -12.20
C THR A 117 0.84 -12.41 -10.87
N LEU A 118 0.55 -13.36 -9.96
CA LEU A 118 0.06 -13.03 -8.62
C LEU A 118 1.07 -12.18 -7.86
N VAL A 119 2.34 -12.60 -7.81
CA VAL A 119 3.40 -11.86 -7.13
C VAL A 119 3.58 -10.46 -7.73
N LEU A 120 3.62 -10.32 -9.05
CA LEU A 120 3.79 -9.04 -9.73
C LEU A 120 2.61 -8.08 -9.55
N SER A 121 1.40 -8.58 -9.34
CA SER A 121 0.20 -7.76 -9.14
C SER A 121 -0.16 -7.55 -7.66
N ALA A 122 0.44 -8.32 -6.75
CA ALA A 122 0.06 -8.36 -5.34
C ALA A 122 0.19 -7.01 -4.64
N GLY A 123 1.20 -6.20 -4.94
CA GLY A 123 1.36 -4.87 -4.33
C GLY A 123 0.21 -3.93 -4.68
N VAL A 124 -0.23 -3.91 -5.94
CA VAL A 124 -1.38 -3.10 -6.37
C VAL A 124 -2.67 -3.59 -5.73
N LEU A 125 -2.87 -4.92 -5.70
CA LEU A 125 -4.04 -5.53 -5.07
C LEU A 125 -4.10 -5.20 -3.58
N MET A 126 -2.98 -5.24 -2.86
CA MET A 126 -2.93 -4.89 -1.44
C MET A 126 -3.24 -3.42 -1.19
N ASN A 127 -2.78 -2.49 -2.03
CA ASN A 127 -3.16 -1.08 -1.89
C ASN A 127 -4.64 -0.85 -2.21
N PHE A 128 -5.20 -1.60 -3.16
CA PHE A 128 -6.64 -1.55 -3.42
C PHE A 128 -7.46 -2.05 -2.22
N LEU A 129 -7.03 -3.15 -1.60
CA LEU A 129 -7.64 -3.66 -0.37
C LEU A 129 -7.48 -2.69 0.80
N LEU A 130 -6.31 -2.06 0.94
CA LEU A 130 -6.07 -1.01 1.93
C LEU A 130 -7.05 0.16 1.74
N ALA A 131 -7.22 0.63 0.50
CA ALA A 131 -8.16 1.72 0.21
C ALA A 131 -9.59 1.35 0.63
N ILE A 132 -10.06 0.15 0.27
CA ILE A 132 -11.37 -0.35 0.70
C ILE A 132 -11.46 -0.36 2.23
N GLY A 133 -10.47 -0.91 2.93
CA GLY A 133 -10.45 -0.97 4.39
C GLY A 133 -10.45 0.40 5.06
N VAL A 134 -9.65 1.34 4.55
CA VAL A 134 -9.57 2.71 5.05
C VAL A 134 -10.90 3.42 4.86
N PHE A 135 -11.45 3.46 3.64
CA PHE A 135 -12.73 4.12 3.39
C PHE A 135 -13.88 3.47 4.16
N ALA A 136 -13.96 2.14 4.19
CA ALA A 136 -14.98 1.44 4.96
C ALA A 136 -14.88 1.75 6.46
N SER A 137 -13.67 1.73 7.03
CA SER A 137 -13.47 2.03 8.46
C SER A 137 -13.81 3.49 8.81
N LEU A 138 -13.46 4.44 7.95
CA LEU A 138 -13.83 5.84 8.12
C LEU A 138 -15.37 6.01 8.12
N THR A 139 -16.05 5.40 7.14
CA THR A 139 -17.51 5.48 7.06
C THR A 139 -18.21 4.80 8.24
N LEU A 140 -17.69 3.66 8.72
CA LEU A 140 -18.26 2.97 9.87
C LEU A 140 -18.02 3.71 11.19
N TRP A 141 -16.88 4.40 11.32
CA TRP A 141 -16.49 5.08 12.55
C TRP A 141 -17.10 6.48 12.68
N PHE A 142 -17.01 7.28 11.62
CA PHE A 142 -17.51 8.66 11.62
C PHE A 142 -18.97 8.75 11.18
N GLY A 143 -19.51 7.67 10.59
CA GLY A 143 -20.85 7.69 10.01
C GLY A 143 -20.91 8.56 8.76
N HIS A 144 -22.13 8.85 8.30
CA HIS A 144 -22.38 9.88 7.31
C HIS A 144 -22.87 11.12 8.06
N GLU A 145 -22.23 12.28 7.82
CA GLU A 145 -22.83 13.56 8.21
C GLU A 145 -24.02 13.83 7.28
N GLU A 146 -25.18 13.27 7.62
CA GLU A 146 -26.44 13.75 7.10
C GLU A 146 -26.68 15.12 7.73
N MET A 147 -26.48 16.18 6.95
CA MET A 147 -26.96 17.50 7.33
C MET A 147 -28.47 17.40 7.46
N ALA A 148 -28.97 17.21 8.69
CA ALA A 148 -30.39 17.22 9.00
C ALA A 148 -30.94 18.62 8.76
N THR A 149 -31.19 18.93 7.49
CA THR A 149 -31.69 20.20 7.02
C THR A 149 -33.03 19.96 6.36
N THR A 150 -34.01 20.78 6.74
CA THR A 150 -35.25 20.87 5.98
C THR A 150 -35.16 21.93 4.88
N ARG A 151 -33.96 22.49 4.66
CA ARG A 151 -33.70 23.45 3.59
C ARG A 151 -33.44 22.72 2.28
N ILE A 152 -34.25 23.05 1.28
CA ILE A 152 -34.16 22.47 -0.05
C ILE A 152 -32.90 22.99 -0.73
N GLY A 153 -31.93 22.12 -0.99
CA GLY A 153 -30.66 22.49 -1.62
C GLY A 153 -30.79 22.75 -3.11
N TRP A 154 -31.55 21.91 -3.81
CA TRP A 154 -31.73 21.98 -5.26
C TRP A 154 -33.12 21.47 -5.65
N VAL A 155 -33.70 22.05 -6.70
CA VAL A 155 -34.99 21.65 -7.27
C VAL A 155 -34.81 21.42 -8.77
N ASP A 156 -35.18 20.23 -9.25
CA ASP A 156 -35.22 19.93 -10.68
C ASP A 156 -36.30 20.77 -11.38
N PRO A 157 -35.95 21.59 -12.39
CA PRO A 157 -36.91 22.40 -13.15
C PRO A 157 -38.06 21.60 -13.79
N ALA A 158 -37.86 20.31 -14.10
CA ALA A 158 -38.89 19.45 -14.69
C ALA A 158 -39.84 18.83 -13.65
N SER A 159 -39.54 18.95 -12.36
CA SER A 159 -40.26 18.26 -11.29
C SER A 159 -41.64 18.89 -10.98
N PRO A 160 -42.58 18.11 -10.40
CA PRO A 160 -43.81 18.66 -9.82
C PRO A 160 -43.53 19.73 -8.76
N LEU A 161 -42.42 19.61 -8.03
CA LEU A 161 -42.00 20.52 -6.97
C LEU A 161 -41.67 21.93 -7.52
N ALA A 162 -41.01 22.01 -8.69
CA ALA A 162 -40.79 23.29 -9.37
C ALA A 162 -42.11 23.93 -9.82
N ARG A 163 -43.08 23.12 -10.28
CA ARG A 163 -44.41 23.61 -10.68
C ARG A 163 -45.24 24.12 -9.50
N SER A 164 -44.99 23.64 -8.28
CA SER A 164 -45.61 24.18 -7.06
C SER A 164 -44.95 25.48 -6.56
N GLY A 165 -43.95 26.01 -7.28
CA GLY A 165 -43.30 27.27 -6.94
C GLY A 165 -42.24 27.17 -5.83
N VAL A 166 -41.87 25.95 -5.45
CA VAL A 166 -40.82 25.70 -4.45
C VAL A 166 -39.46 25.91 -5.11
N VAL A 167 -38.57 26.62 -4.41
CA VAL A 167 -37.24 26.98 -4.91
C VAL A 167 -36.13 26.53 -3.96
N ALA A 168 -34.91 26.45 -4.49
CA ALA A 168 -33.73 26.21 -3.68
C ALA A 168 -33.60 27.29 -2.59
N GLY A 169 -33.40 26.87 -1.35
CA GLY A 169 -33.37 27.74 -0.16
C GLY A 169 -34.64 27.74 0.67
N ASP A 170 -35.76 27.23 0.14
CA ASP A 170 -37.00 27.07 0.91
C ASP A 170 -36.80 26.07 2.05
N ARG A 171 -37.51 26.29 3.17
CA ARG A 171 -37.46 25.43 4.35
C ARG A 171 -38.79 24.70 4.52
N VAL A 172 -38.75 23.37 4.51
CA VAL A 172 -39.91 22.54 4.85
C VAL A 172 -40.17 22.69 6.36
N LEU A 173 -41.37 23.15 6.70
CA LEU A 173 -41.80 23.35 8.09
C LEU A 173 -42.64 22.18 8.62
N ALA A 174 -43.47 21.58 7.76
CA ALA A 174 -44.34 20.44 8.06
C ALA A 174 -44.68 19.66 6.78
N ILE A 175 -45.05 18.39 6.91
CA ILE A 175 -45.60 17.54 5.84
C ILE A 175 -46.85 16.88 6.42
N ASP A 176 -48.00 17.07 5.78
CA ASP A 176 -49.32 16.58 6.22
C ASP A 176 -49.80 17.05 7.61
N GLY A 177 -49.17 18.08 8.18
CA GLY A 177 -49.51 18.68 9.48
C GLY A 177 -48.58 18.24 10.59
#